data_AF-A0A6J8AQQ5-F1
#
_entry.id   AF-A0A6J8AQQ5-F1
#
_cell.length_a   1.000
_cell.length_b   1.000
_cell.length_c   1.000
_cell.angle_alpha   90.00
_cell.angle_beta   90.00
_cell.angle_gamma   90.00
#
_symmetry.space_group_name_H-M   'P 1'
#
loop_
_entity.id
_entity.type
_entity.pdbx_description
1 polymer ?
#
loop_
_entity_poly.entity_id
_entity_poly.type
_entity_poly.pdbx_seq_one_letter_code
_entity_poly.pdbx_strand_id
1 'polypeptide(L)'
;MVRADAGTENVDIKYIQMALRSFHNGDVAGCRSFTVGKSSANQRIEMLWSFLMLHFTVFWRNVFKDMIDAGQLDNTDRTHMECVRFCFLPMIQRHLDTFRITWNSHRIRNQRSIDGTGNYGIPDVMYHQPLICEATDWSYERNSTQYWSIR
;
A
#
# COMPACT_ATOMS: atom_id res chain seq x y z
N MET A 1 -19.08 4.77 -17.37
CA MET A 1 -18.62 3.52 -16.74
C MET A 1 -17.66 3.90 -15.62
N VAL A 2 -17.84 3.39 -14.41
CA VAL A 2 -16.94 3.59 -13.27
C VAL A 2 -16.03 2.38 -13.16
N ARG A 3 -14.73 2.62 -12.95
CA ARG A 3 -13.75 1.56 -12.75
C ARG A 3 -13.16 1.69 -11.35
N ALA A 4 -13.14 0.59 -10.61
CA ALA A 4 -12.44 0.48 -9.34
C ALA A 4 -11.57 -0.78 -9.36
N ASP A 5 -10.69 -0.91 -8.36
CA ASP A 5 -10.01 -2.16 -8.12
C ASP A 5 -10.90 -3.19 -7.41
N ALA A 6 -10.38 -4.39 -7.19
CA ALA A 6 -11.08 -5.46 -6.49
C ALA A 6 -11.06 -5.31 -4.96
N GLY A 7 -10.72 -4.12 -4.44
CA GLY A 7 -10.71 -3.83 -3.01
C GLY A 7 -12.10 -3.87 -2.39
N THR A 8 -12.15 -4.08 -1.08
CA THR A 8 -13.42 -4.13 -0.33
C THR A 8 -14.04 -2.75 -0.08
N GLU A 9 -13.25 -1.69 -0.21
CA GLU A 9 -13.66 -0.30 0.09
C GLU A 9 -14.72 0.22 -0.90
N ASN A 10 -14.66 -0.17 -2.18
CA ASN A 10 -15.52 0.38 -3.24
C ASN A 10 -16.77 -0.49 -3.53
N VAL A 11 -17.07 -1.45 -2.66
CA VAL A 11 -18.17 -2.41 -2.86
C VAL A 11 -19.54 -1.71 -2.82
N ASP A 12 -19.75 -0.77 -1.91
CA ASP A 12 -21.02 -0.04 -1.83
C ASP A 12 -21.22 0.91 -3.01
N ILE A 13 -20.14 1.58 -3.43
CA ILE A 13 -20.14 2.46 -4.61
C ILE A 13 -20.51 1.67 -5.87
N LYS A 14 -20.03 0.43 -6.00
CA LYS A 14 -20.43 -0.47 -7.09
C LYS A 14 -21.94 -0.67 -7.13
N TYR A 15 -22.55 -1.05 -6.00
CA TYR A 15 -23.98 -1.34 -5.95
C TYR A 15 -24.82 -0.09 -6.21
N ILE A 16 -24.46 1.04 -5.62
CA ILE A 16 -25.12 2.33 -5.85
C ILE A 16 -25.05 2.71 -7.33
N GLN A 17 -23.88 2.60 -7.96
CA GLN A 17 -23.68 2.94 -9.37
C GLN A 17 -24.47 2.03 -10.32
N MET A 18 -24.59 0.74 -10.00
CA MET A 18 -25.42 -0.21 -10.76
C MET A 18 -26.90 0.10 -10.61
N ALA A 19 -27.37 0.41 -9.39
CA ALA A 19 -28.76 0.73 -9.10
C ALA A 19 -29.20 2.03 -9.77
N LEU A 20 -28.43 3.11 -9.62
CA LEU A 20 -28.75 4.42 -10.22
C LEU A 20 -28.80 4.37 -11.75
N ARG A 21 -28.02 3.47 -12.38
CA ARG A 21 -27.97 3.35 -13.84
C ARG A 21 -28.80 2.20 -14.40
N SER A 22 -29.62 1.54 -13.57
CA SER A 22 -30.40 0.36 -13.95
C SER A 22 -31.46 0.64 -15.03
N PHE A 23 -32.10 1.82 -15.01
CA PHE A 23 -33.16 2.20 -15.96
C PHE A 23 -32.66 3.07 -17.13
N HIS A 24 -31.35 3.21 -17.31
CA HIS A 24 -30.79 3.98 -18.41
C HIS A 24 -30.67 3.12 -19.67
N ASN A 25 -30.97 3.69 -20.84
CA ASN A 25 -30.93 2.98 -22.14
C ASN A 25 -29.53 2.99 -22.80
N GLY A 26 -28.47 3.23 -22.03
CA GLY A 26 -27.10 3.36 -22.54
C GLY A 26 -26.33 2.04 -22.53
N ASP A 27 -25.31 1.95 -23.39
CA ASP A 27 -24.52 0.71 -23.55
C ASP A 27 -23.67 0.35 -22.30
N VAL A 28 -23.52 1.29 -21.36
CA VAL A 28 -22.86 1.10 -20.05
C VAL A 28 -23.84 1.30 -18.88
N ALA A 29 -25.09 0.87 -19.05
CA ALA A 29 -26.14 0.90 -18.04
C ALA A 29 -26.18 -0.38 -17.17
N GLY A 30 -26.89 -0.29 -16.04
CA GLY A 30 -27.07 -1.36 -15.08
C GLY A 30 -25.74 -2.01 -14.67
N CYS A 31 -25.65 -3.34 -14.81
CA CYS A 31 -24.46 -4.10 -14.41
C CYS A 31 -23.19 -3.77 -15.20
N ARG A 32 -23.31 -3.15 -16.39
CA ARG A 32 -22.17 -2.72 -17.22
C ARG A 32 -21.67 -1.32 -16.83
N SER A 33 -22.30 -0.67 -15.84
CA SER A 33 -21.95 0.67 -15.42
C SER A 33 -20.73 0.72 -14.49
N PHE A 34 -20.34 -0.42 -13.92
CA PHE A 34 -19.20 -0.58 -13.04
C PHE A 34 -18.30 -1.73 -13.51
N THR A 35 -16.99 -1.55 -13.48
CA THR A 35 -16.01 -2.56 -13.88
C THR A 35 -14.90 -2.67 -12.86
N VAL A 36 -14.57 -3.89 -12.48
CA VAL A 36 -13.44 -4.19 -11.61
C VAL A 36 -12.19 -4.40 -12.47
N GLY A 37 -11.20 -3.53 -12.30
CA GLY A 37 -9.89 -3.65 -12.93
C GLY A 37 -8.87 -4.32 -12.01
N LYS A 38 -7.80 -4.88 -12.60
CA LYS A 38 -6.62 -5.30 -11.84
C LYS A 38 -5.97 -4.09 -11.16
N SER A 39 -5.68 -4.19 -9.86
CA SER A 39 -4.94 -3.16 -9.10
C SER A 39 -3.43 -3.31 -9.26
N SER A 40 -2.93 -3.38 -10.51
CA SER A 40 -1.50 -3.64 -10.78
C SER A 40 -0.58 -2.56 -10.22
N ALA A 41 -1.07 -1.32 -10.10
CA ALA A 41 -0.34 -0.22 -9.48
C ALA A 41 -0.22 -0.38 -7.95
N ASN A 42 -1.23 -0.93 -7.28
CA ASN A 42 -1.25 -1.03 -5.82
C ASN A 42 -0.56 -2.29 -5.28
N GLN A 43 -0.34 -3.32 -6.11
CA GLN A 43 0.28 -4.59 -5.69
C GLN A 43 1.60 -4.44 -4.93
N ARG A 44 2.45 -3.49 -5.34
CA ARG A 44 3.76 -3.28 -4.68
C ARG A 44 3.61 -2.70 -3.27
N ILE A 45 2.68 -1.75 -3.10
CA ILE A 45 2.36 -1.14 -1.80
C ILE A 45 1.66 -2.18 -0.92
N GLU A 46 0.70 -2.94 -1.45
CA GLU A 46 0.03 -4.03 -0.73
C GLU A 46 1.03 -5.10 -0.27
N MET A 47 1.97 -5.52 -1.12
CA MET A 47 3.03 -6.46 -0.76
C MET A 47 3.93 -5.93 0.35
N LEU A 48 4.34 -4.66 0.26
CA LEU A 48 5.09 -3.97 1.31
C LEU A 48 4.33 -4.00 2.64
N TRP A 49 3.05 -3.61 2.61
CA TRP A 49 2.21 -3.62 3.80
C TRP A 49 2.03 -5.01 4.39
N SER A 50 1.76 -6.02 3.57
CA SER A 50 1.65 -7.41 4.02
C SER A 50 2.95 -7.91 4.66
N PHE A 51 4.10 -7.61 4.05
CA PHE A 51 5.40 -8.00 4.58
C PHE A 51 5.68 -7.31 5.92
N LEU A 52 5.47 -5.99 6.01
CA LEU A 52 5.63 -5.24 7.24
C LEU A 52 4.73 -5.80 8.35
N MET A 53 3.45 -6.04 8.05
CA MET A 53 2.52 -6.57 9.04
C MET A 53 2.94 -7.95 9.55
N LEU A 54 3.32 -8.86 8.64
CA LEU A 54 3.70 -10.21 9.00
C LEU A 54 5.00 -10.27 9.82
N HIS A 55 6.02 -9.51 9.42
CA HIS A 55 7.35 -9.62 10.03
C HIS A 55 7.57 -8.67 11.19
N PHE A 56 6.88 -7.53 11.23
CA PHE A 56 7.07 -6.52 12.27
C PHE A 56 5.92 -6.53 13.28
N THR A 57 4.69 -6.33 12.81
CA THR A 57 3.54 -6.12 13.71
C THR A 57 3.18 -7.39 14.47
N VAL A 58 3.15 -8.55 13.79
CA VAL A 58 2.87 -9.84 14.45
C VAL A 58 3.93 -10.17 15.49
N PHE A 59 5.21 -9.92 15.21
CA PHE A 59 6.30 -10.15 16.15
C PHE A 59 6.12 -9.36 17.45
N TRP A 60 5.98 -8.04 17.37
CA TRP A 60 5.83 -7.20 18.57
C TRP A 60 4.53 -7.48 19.31
N ARG A 61 3.44 -7.79 18.58
CA ARG A 61 2.19 -8.23 19.19
C ARG A 61 2.40 -9.48 20.05
N ASN A 62 3.10 -10.49 19.53
CA ASN A 62 3.34 -11.73 20.26
C ASN A 62 4.23 -11.48 21.48
N VAL A 63 5.29 -10.69 21.33
CA VAL A 63 6.18 -10.30 22.43
C VAL A 63 5.41 -9.65 23.60
N PHE A 64 4.53 -8.70 23.31
CA PHE A 64 3.71 -8.07 24.37
C PHE A 64 2.64 -8.99 24.93
N LYS A 65 2.06 -9.85 24.08
CA LYS A 65 1.09 -10.85 24.54
C LYS A 65 1.73 -11.85 25.50
N ASP A 66 2.92 -12.36 25.18
CA ASP A 66 3.64 -13.31 26.04
C ASP A 66 4.00 -12.69 27.39
N MET A 67 4.35 -11.40 27.43
CA MET A 67 4.58 -10.67 28.69
C MET A 67 3.31 -10.52 29.54
N ILE A 68 2.15 -10.30 28.90
CA ILE A 68 0.86 -10.23 29.61
C ILE A 68 0.49 -11.61 30.14
N ASP A 69 0.59 -12.64 29.29
CA ASP A 69 0.22 -14.02 29.65
C ASP A 69 1.14 -14.58 30.76
N ALA A 70 2.40 -14.12 30.84
CA ALA A 70 3.33 -14.44 31.93
C ALA A 70 3.11 -13.60 33.22
N GLY A 71 2.18 -12.64 33.23
CA GLY A 71 1.92 -11.76 34.36
C GLY A 71 3.00 -10.69 34.60
N GLN A 72 3.87 -10.45 33.62
CA GLN A 72 4.95 -9.45 33.70
C GLN A 72 4.49 -8.05 33.27
N LEU A 73 3.44 -7.99 32.45
CA LEU A 73 2.86 -6.76 31.93
C LEU A 73 1.37 -6.71 32.25
N ASP A 74 0.95 -5.73 33.06
CA ASP A 74 -0.45 -5.36 33.20
C ASP A 74 -0.75 -4.23 32.21
N ASN A 75 -1.64 -4.48 31.25
CA ASN A 75 -2.03 -3.50 30.23
C ASN A 75 -3.06 -2.48 30.74
N THR A 76 -3.57 -2.66 31.96
CA THR A 76 -4.45 -1.70 32.65
C THR A 76 -3.67 -0.75 33.55
N ASP A 77 -2.46 -1.14 33.97
CA ASP A 77 -1.57 -0.27 34.75
C ASP A 77 -0.81 0.72 33.84
N ARG A 78 -1.05 2.00 34.09
CA ARG A 78 -0.37 3.10 33.40
C ARG A 78 1.15 3.05 33.57
N THR A 79 1.64 2.72 34.75
CA THR A 79 3.09 2.66 35.04
C THR A 79 3.77 1.61 34.17
N HIS A 80 3.16 0.43 34.06
CA HIS A 80 3.66 -0.63 33.20
C HIS A 80 3.66 -0.20 31.73
N MET A 81 2.61 0.47 31.27
CA MET A 81 2.53 0.98 29.90
C MET A 81 3.60 2.05 29.60
N GLU A 82 3.89 2.95 30.53
CA GLU A 82 4.98 3.93 30.37
C GLU A 82 6.36 3.25 30.35
N CYS A 83 6.60 2.28 31.23
CA CYS A 83 7.82 1.48 31.23
C CYS A 83 8.01 0.73 29.90
N VAL A 84 6.94 0.12 29.38
CA VAL A 84 6.97 -0.55 28.08
C VAL A 84 7.30 0.44 26.96
N ARG A 85 6.65 1.62 26.94
CA ARG A 85 6.97 2.66 25.95
C ARG A 85 8.44 3.06 26.04
N PHE A 86 8.94 3.36 27.24
CA PHE A 86 10.31 3.78 27.45
C PHE A 86 11.34 2.73 27.00
N CYS A 87 11.13 1.47 27.39
CA CYS A 87 12.06 0.38 27.09
C CYS A 87 11.99 -0.06 25.63
N PHE A 88 10.79 -0.21 25.07
CA PHE A 88 10.59 -0.86 23.77
C PHE A 88 10.46 0.10 22.59
N LEU A 89 10.04 1.38 22.77
CA LEU A 89 9.98 2.32 21.64
C LEU A 89 11.33 2.47 20.91
N PRO A 90 12.49 2.58 21.59
CA PRO A 90 13.77 2.64 20.90
C PRO A 90 14.08 1.36 20.12
N MET A 91 13.66 0.19 20.62
CA MET A 91 13.86 -1.10 19.96
C MET A 91 12.96 -1.23 18.72
N ILE A 92 11.69 -0.85 18.85
CA ILE A 92 10.71 -0.79 17.77
C ILE A 92 11.22 0.14 16.66
N GLN A 93 11.72 1.33 17.01
CA GLN A 93 12.28 2.28 16.05
C GLN A 93 13.47 1.68 15.30
N ARG A 94 14.44 1.09 16.01
CA ARG A 94 15.60 0.43 15.37
C ARG A 94 15.19 -0.69 14.42
N HIS A 95 14.17 -1.47 14.79
CA HIS A 95 13.66 -2.53 13.94
C HIS A 95 12.96 -1.96 12.68
N LEU A 96 12.22 -0.85 12.80
CA LEU A 96 11.67 -0.13 11.64
C LEU A 96 12.76 0.46 10.74
N ASP A 97 13.82 1.02 11.32
CA ASP A 97 14.96 1.56 10.56
C ASP A 97 15.66 0.44 9.78
N THR A 98 15.85 -0.72 10.41
CA THR A 98 16.41 -1.91 9.77
C THR A 98 15.52 -2.40 8.64
N PHE A 99 14.20 -2.43 8.87
CA PHE A 99 13.23 -2.77 7.83
C PHE A 99 13.32 -1.81 6.64
N ARG A 100 13.35 -0.50 6.89
CA ARG A 100 13.48 0.53 5.85
C ARG A 100 14.73 0.31 5.01
N ILE A 101 15.89 0.11 5.65
CA ILE A 101 17.16 -0.12 4.94
C ILE A 101 17.08 -1.39 4.10
N THR A 102 16.60 -2.49 4.69
CA THR A 102 16.46 -3.79 4.02
C THR A 102 15.53 -3.69 2.81
N TRP A 103 14.38 -3.04 2.98
CA TRP A 103 13.42 -2.83 1.92
C TRP A 103 13.96 -1.88 0.85
N ASN A 104 14.63 -0.79 1.18
CA ASN A 104 15.14 0.11 0.13
C ASN A 104 16.33 -0.50 -0.63
N SER A 105 17.05 -1.44 -0.01
CA SER A 105 18.20 -2.13 -0.60
C SER A 105 17.84 -3.40 -1.38
N HIS A 106 16.60 -3.91 -1.27
CA HIS A 106 16.23 -5.16 -1.95
C HIS A 106 16.21 -4.98 -3.47
N ARG A 107 16.67 -5.99 -4.21
CA ARG A 107 16.61 -5.94 -5.67
C ARG A 107 15.23 -6.40 -6.17
N ILE A 108 14.51 -5.49 -6.81
CA ILE A 108 13.26 -5.81 -7.51
C ILE A 108 13.61 -6.61 -8.77
N ARG A 109 12.96 -7.77 -8.91
CA ARG A 109 13.14 -8.66 -10.07
C ARG A 109 12.62 -7.98 -11.35
N ASN A 110 13.35 -8.19 -12.44
CA ASN A 110 12.91 -7.79 -13.78
C ASN A 110 11.56 -8.45 -14.13
N GLN A 111 10.56 -7.61 -14.41
CA GLN A 111 9.27 -8.00 -14.97
C GLN A 111 9.23 -7.56 -16.44
N ARG A 112 8.81 -8.47 -17.33
CA ARG A 112 8.57 -8.15 -18.73
C ARG A 112 7.37 -7.20 -18.81
N SER A 113 7.62 -5.92 -19.05
CA SER A 113 6.59 -4.97 -19.47
C SER A 113 6.47 -5.00 -21.00
N ILE A 114 5.30 -4.61 -21.51
CA ILE A 114 4.97 -4.61 -22.95
C ILE A 114 5.89 -3.69 -23.76
N ASP A 115 6.50 -2.71 -23.10
CA ASP A 115 7.37 -1.66 -23.64
C ASP A 115 8.87 -1.87 -23.34
N GLY A 116 9.26 -2.93 -22.61
CA GLY A 116 10.65 -3.20 -22.25
C GLY A 116 11.22 -2.32 -21.12
N THR A 117 10.52 -1.26 -20.71
CA THR A 117 10.83 -0.37 -19.58
C THR A 117 10.37 -0.95 -18.25
N GLY A 118 10.82 -2.16 -17.92
CA GLY A 118 10.54 -2.77 -16.63
C GLY A 118 11.19 -1.97 -15.49
N ASN A 119 10.42 -1.53 -14.49
CA ASN A 119 10.96 -0.93 -13.27
C ASN A 119 11.60 -2.03 -12.39
N TYR A 120 12.87 -2.34 -12.66
CA TYR A 120 13.69 -3.32 -11.94
C TYR A 120 15.00 -2.73 -11.48
N GLY A 121 15.52 -3.20 -10.35
CA GLY A 121 16.70 -2.61 -9.71
C GLY A 121 16.56 -2.50 -8.20
N ILE A 122 17.47 -1.76 -7.57
CA ILE A 122 17.44 -1.48 -6.13
C ILE A 122 16.67 -0.16 -5.92
N PRO A 123 15.57 -0.12 -5.14
CA PRO A 123 14.76 1.09 -4.94
C PRO A 123 15.57 2.32 -4.59
N ASP A 124 16.55 2.19 -3.68
CA ASP A 124 17.42 3.27 -3.27
C ASP A 124 18.22 3.86 -4.46
N VAL A 125 18.80 2.99 -5.29
CA VAL A 125 19.55 3.37 -6.49
C VAL A 125 18.62 3.98 -7.55
N MET A 126 17.46 3.38 -7.78
CA MET A 126 16.49 3.87 -8.76
C MET A 126 16.00 5.28 -8.41
N TYR A 127 15.84 5.59 -7.12
CA TYR A 127 15.40 6.89 -6.65
C TYR A 127 16.53 7.93 -6.67
N HIS A 128 17.72 7.59 -6.17
CA HIS A 128 18.82 8.53 -6.04
C HIS A 128 19.68 8.69 -7.30
N GLN A 129 19.67 7.69 -8.19
CA GLN A 129 20.49 7.65 -9.41
C GLN A 129 19.67 7.20 -10.63
N PRO A 130 18.57 7.91 -10.97
CA PRO A 130 17.66 7.49 -12.03
C PRO A 130 18.33 7.34 -13.40
N LEU A 131 19.35 8.17 -13.68
CA LEU A 131 20.11 8.15 -14.93
C LEU A 131 20.87 6.83 -15.15
N ILE A 132 21.31 6.17 -14.09
CA ILE A 132 22.03 4.88 -14.17
C ILE A 132 21.06 3.74 -14.47
N CYS A 133 19.80 3.87 -14.04
CA CYS A 133 18.76 2.86 -14.24
C CYS A 133 17.94 3.08 -15.51
N GLU A 134 18.34 4.00 -16.39
CA GLU A 134 17.55 4.43 -17.56
C GLU A 134 16.08 4.73 -17.19
N ALA A 135 15.87 5.24 -15.98
CA ALA A 135 14.53 5.40 -15.43
C ALA A 135 13.81 6.52 -16.17
N THR A 136 12.64 6.21 -16.71
CA THR A 136 11.78 7.19 -17.37
C THR A 136 11.00 7.96 -16.31
N ASP A 137 10.95 9.29 -16.43
CA ASP A 137 10.08 10.10 -15.57
C ASP A 137 8.62 9.91 -16.00
N TRP A 138 7.80 9.45 -15.06
CA TRP A 138 6.36 9.28 -15.23
C TRP A 138 5.55 10.35 -14.48
N SER A 139 6.22 11.36 -13.93
CA SER A 139 5.55 12.49 -13.32
C SER A 139 4.75 13.23 -14.40
N TYR A 140 3.43 13.23 -14.25
CA TYR A 140 2.57 14.03 -15.11
C TYR A 140 2.75 15.49 -14.67
N GLU A 141 3.10 16.40 -15.58
CA GLU A 141 2.99 17.83 -15.31
C GLU A 141 1.56 18.11 -14.86
N ARG A 142 1.38 18.50 -13.60
CA ARG A 142 0.12 19.09 -13.15
C ARG A 142 0.01 20.47 -13.79
N ASN A 143 -0.39 20.50 -15.06
CA ASN A 143 -0.88 21.72 -15.66
C ASN A 143 -2.07 22.20 -14.82
N SER A 144 -1.90 23.34 -14.17
CA SER A 144 -2.88 24.02 -13.32
C SER A 144 -4.12 24.51 -14.09
N THR A 145 -4.34 24.02 -15.31
CA THR A 145 -5.37 24.50 -16.25
C THR A 145 -6.31 23.42 -16.78
N GLN A 146 -6.29 22.19 -16.25
CA GLN A 146 -7.32 21.19 -16.58
C GLN A 146 -8.37 21.07 -15.47
N TYR A 147 -9.09 22.17 -15.24
CA TYR A 147 -10.46 22.09 -14.70
C TYR A 147 -11.40 21.80 -15.88
N TRP A 148 -12.00 20.62 -15.86
CA TRP A 148 -13.25 20.24 -16.56
C TRP A 148 -13.36 20.54 -18.07
N SER A 149 -13.03 19.56 -18.90
CA SER A 149 -13.74 19.40 -20.18
C SER A 149 -13.88 17.92 -20.55
N ILE A 150 -15.03 17.36 -20.17
CA ILE A 150 -15.55 16.09 -20.67
C ILE A 150 -16.08 16.35 -22.09
N ARG A 151 -15.69 15.49 -23.04
CA ARG A 151 -16.59 15.07 -24.13
C ARG A 151 -16.75 13.57 -24.03
#